data_AF-A0A2T2UT08-F1
#
_entry.id   AF-A0A2T2UT08-F1
#
_cell.length_a   1.000
_cell.length_b   1.000
_cell.length_c   1.000
_cell.angle_alpha   90.00
_cell.angle_beta   90.00
_cell.angle_gamma   90.00
#
_symmetry.space_group_name_H-M   'P 1'
#
loop_
_entity.id
_entity.type
_entity.pdbx_description
1 polymer ?
#
loop_
_entity_poly.entity_id
_entity_poly.type
_entity_poly.pdbx_seq_one_letter_code
_entity_poly.pdbx_strand_id
1 'polypeptide(L)'
;MDTVRDYVRNWVRRHATPEADVDALTADLCEEAVAAHPLIDDPDFPLTDSIRDTLDATFGTAADEDAQTPAAITREELRDALPPRCAHRLGRPVARLILNDHDLAWDVDPEAPLPCILADRYRRLLREGLTDRRLRKLQAELC
;
A
#
# COMPACT_ATOMS: atom_id res chain seq x y z
N MET A 1 9.73 22.87 -15.44
CA MET A 1 8.92 21.80 -16.05
C MET A 1 8.77 20.77 -14.97
N ASP A 2 7.55 20.46 -14.57
CA ASP A 2 7.32 19.49 -13.49
C ASP A 2 7.74 18.10 -13.98
N THR A 3 8.35 17.32 -13.10
CA THR A 3 8.72 15.93 -13.37
C THR A 3 7.77 14.95 -12.66
N VAL A 4 7.88 13.66 -12.98
CA VAL A 4 7.21 12.59 -12.24
C VAL A 4 7.59 12.64 -10.75
N ARG A 5 8.87 12.88 -10.43
CA ARG A 5 9.35 13.04 -9.06
C ARG A 5 8.69 14.22 -8.34
N ASP A 6 8.53 15.36 -9.01
CA ASP A 6 7.84 16.52 -8.43
C ASP A 6 6.38 16.19 -8.12
N TYR A 7 5.70 15.45 -9.01
CA TYR A 7 4.36 14.96 -8.77
C TYR A 7 4.30 14.04 -7.54
N VAL A 8 5.13 12.98 -7.50
CA VAL A 8 5.15 11.99 -6.42
C VAL A 8 5.45 12.67 -5.09
N ARG A 9 6.44 13.58 -5.05
CA ARG A 9 6.80 14.31 -3.83
C ARG A 9 5.64 15.17 -3.31
N ASN A 10 4.94 15.83 -4.22
CA ASN A 10 3.76 16.65 -3.86
C ASN A 10 2.61 15.79 -3.37
N TRP A 11 2.41 14.61 -3.96
CA TRP A 11 1.42 13.65 -3.51
C TRP A 11 1.77 13.14 -2.11
N VAL A 12 3.01 12.71 -1.87
CA VAL A 12 3.50 12.24 -0.56
C VAL A 12 3.24 13.29 0.52
N ARG A 13 3.60 14.55 0.27
CA ARG A 13 3.36 15.65 1.22
C ARG A 13 1.90 15.88 1.58
N ARG A 14 0.96 15.49 0.71
CA ARG A 14 -0.49 15.66 0.95
C ARG A 14 -1.11 14.46 1.65
N HIS A 15 -0.59 13.27 1.41
CA HIS A 15 -1.27 12.03 1.78
C HIS A 15 -0.52 11.18 2.82
N ALA A 16 0.78 11.39 3.00
CA ALA A 16 1.54 10.71 4.06
C ALA A 16 1.27 11.33 5.43
N THR A 17 1.56 10.56 6.48
CA THR A 17 1.48 11.05 7.86
C THR A 17 2.54 12.12 8.14
N PRO A 18 2.30 13.04 9.11
CA PRO A 18 3.26 14.09 9.45
C PRO A 18 4.65 13.57 9.84
N GLU A 19 4.73 12.35 10.37
CA GLU A 19 5.94 11.69 10.83
C GLU A 19 6.70 10.94 9.73
N ALA A 20 6.11 10.81 8.53
CA ALA A 20 6.71 10.06 7.43
C ALA A 20 7.97 10.75 6.89
N ASP A 21 8.99 9.95 6.56
CA ASP A 21 10.15 10.45 5.81
C ASP A 21 9.74 10.69 4.36
N VAL A 22 9.43 11.95 4.06
CA VAL A 22 8.97 12.40 2.74
C VAL A 22 9.95 12.02 1.64
N ASP A 23 11.25 12.11 1.88
CA ASP A 23 12.25 11.90 0.83
C ASP A 23 12.46 10.40 0.56
N ALA A 24 12.51 9.58 1.62
CA ALA A 24 12.55 8.13 1.48
C ALA A 24 11.29 7.60 0.78
N LEU A 25 10.10 8.03 1.23
CA LEU A 25 8.83 7.60 0.64
C LEU A 25 8.64 8.12 -0.79
N THR A 26 9.14 9.31 -1.11
CA THR A 26 9.13 9.83 -2.49
C THR A 26 10.00 8.96 -3.39
N ALA A 27 11.23 8.63 -2.97
CA ALA A 27 12.14 7.81 -3.78
C ALA A 27 11.54 6.44 -4.10
N ASP A 28 10.93 5.84 -3.09
CA ASP A 28 10.29 4.54 -3.14
C ASP A 28 9.03 4.54 -4.03
N LEU A 29 8.13 5.52 -3.87
CA LEU A 29 6.96 5.66 -4.75
C LEU A 29 7.30 6.13 -6.16
N CYS A 30 8.48 6.70 -6.40
CA CYS A 30 8.93 6.98 -7.76
C CYS A 30 9.17 5.69 -8.55
N GLU A 31 9.63 4.61 -7.91
CA GLU A 31 9.80 3.31 -8.58
C GLU A 31 8.43 2.75 -9.02
N GLU A 32 7.41 2.89 -8.17
CA GLU A 32 6.03 2.52 -8.48
C GLU A 32 5.45 3.39 -9.60
N ALA A 33 5.71 4.71 -9.58
CA ALA A 33 5.27 5.63 -10.63
C ALA A 33 5.87 5.26 -12.00
N VAL A 34 7.16 4.94 -12.04
CA VAL A 34 7.87 4.47 -13.25
C VAL A 34 7.21 3.17 -13.76
N ALA A 35 6.90 2.24 -12.87
CA ALA A 35 6.24 0.98 -13.25
C ALA A 35 4.79 1.15 -13.72
N ALA A 36 4.10 2.20 -13.29
CA ALA A 36 2.69 2.44 -13.58
C ALA A 36 2.42 2.89 -15.03
N HIS A 37 3.41 3.47 -15.72
CA HIS A 37 3.20 4.01 -17.06
C HIS A 37 4.38 3.70 -18.01
N PRO A 38 4.14 3.06 -19.16
CA PRO A 38 5.19 2.50 -20.02
C PRO A 38 6.12 3.52 -20.70
N LEU A 39 5.76 4.82 -20.68
CA LEU A 39 6.60 5.90 -21.20
C LEU A 39 7.50 6.55 -20.15
N ILE A 40 7.35 6.21 -18.87
CA ILE A 40 8.20 6.77 -17.82
C ILE A 40 9.43 5.87 -17.73
N ASP A 41 10.57 6.36 -18.21
CA ASP A 41 11.84 5.64 -18.12
C ASP A 41 12.57 5.90 -16.79
N ASP A 42 12.35 7.09 -16.21
CA ASP A 42 12.95 7.50 -14.94
C ASP A 42 12.10 8.56 -14.22
N PRO A 43 12.28 8.78 -12.91
CA PRO A 43 11.47 9.74 -12.15
C PRO A 43 11.65 11.20 -12.55
N ASP A 44 12.72 11.57 -13.26
CA ASP A 44 12.96 12.93 -13.73
C ASP A 44 12.33 13.16 -15.13
N PHE A 45 11.58 12.18 -15.64
CA PHE A 45 10.80 12.29 -16.87
C PHE A 45 9.77 13.43 -16.78
N PRO A 46 9.56 14.21 -17.87
CA PRO A 46 8.60 15.30 -17.87
C PRO A 46 7.16 14.87 -17.60
N LEU A 47 6.49 15.58 -16.70
CA LEU A 47 5.09 15.34 -16.37
C LEU A 47 4.18 15.90 -17.47
N THR A 48 3.72 15.01 -18.35
CA THR A 48 2.67 15.32 -19.33
C THR A 48 1.29 15.08 -18.73
N ASP A 49 0.24 15.64 -19.34
CA ASP A 49 -1.15 15.43 -18.89
C ASP A 49 -1.53 13.94 -18.88
N SER A 50 -1.14 13.19 -19.92
CA SER A 50 -1.40 11.74 -19.99
C SER A 50 -0.71 10.95 -18.86
N ILE A 51 0.50 11.36 -18.48
CA ILE A 51 1.22 10.73 -17.37
C ILE A 51 0.55 11.10 -16.06
N ARG A 52 0.19 12.38 -15.88
CA ARG A 52 -0.51 12.87 -14.69
C ARG A 52 -1.82 12.09 -14.48
N ASP A 53 -2.65 11.95 -15.51
CA ASP A 53 -3.92 11.23 -15.43
C ASP A 53 -3.72 9.76 -15.00
N THR A 54 -2.67 9.12 -15.49
CA THR A 54 -2.34 7.74 -15.12
C THR A 54 -1.84 7.63 -13.68
N LEU A 55 -1.01 8.57 -13.25
CA LEU A 55 -0.50 8.61 -11.89
C LEU A 55 -1.61 8.95 -10.90
N ASP A 56 -2.50 9.88 -11.21
CA ASP A 56 -3.67 10.22 -10.38
C ASP A 56 -4.56 8.97 -10.18
N ALA A 57 -4.83 8.21 -11.25
CA ALA A 57 -5.60 6.97 -11.16
C ALA A 57 -4.87 5.86 -10.36
N THR A 58 -3.55 5.77 -10.48
CA THR A 58 -2.76 4.72 -9.82
C THR A 58 -2.54 5.03 -8.35
N PHE A 59 -2.22 6.27 -8.03
CA PHE A 59 -1.93 6.70 -6.66
C PHE A 59 -3.21 6.79 -5.84
N GLY A 60 -4.26 7.36 -6.42
CA GLY A 60 -5.54 7.57 -5.75
C GLY A 60 -5.40 8.37 -4.46
N THR A 61 -6.42 8.30 -3.62
CA THR A 61 -6.46 8.93 -2.30
C THR A 61 -7.17 8.05 -1.28
N ALA A 62 -6.95 8.32 0.01
CA ALA A 62 -7.67 7.66 1.10
C ALA A 62 -9.18 8.02 1.15
N ALA A 63 -9.62 8.98 0.34
CA ALA A 63 -11.01 9.41 0.25
C ALA A 63 -11.74 8.81 -0.96
N ASP A 64 -11.04 8.04 -1.80
CA ASP A 64 -11.65 7.38 -2.96
C ASP A 64 -12.65 6.32 -2.49
N GLU A 65 -13.70 6.08 -3.27
CA GLU A 65 -14.79 5.16 -2.89
C GLU A 65 -14.31 3.72 -2.67
N ASP A 66 -13.22 3.35 -3.33
CA ASP A 66 -12.57 2.05 -3.26
C ASP A 66 -11.37 2.02 -2.30
N ALA A 67 -11.11 3.09 -1.54
CA ALA A 67 -10.04 3.10 -0.54
C ALA A 67 -10.26 2.01 0.52
N GLN A 68 -9.24 1.19 0.76
CA GLN A 68 -9.31 0.05 1.67
C GLN A 68 -8.38 0.22 2.86
N THR A 69 -8.78 -0.29 4.02
CA THR A 69 -7.90 -0.38 5.20
C THR A 69 -7.01 -1.62 5.11
N PRO A 70 -5.79 -1.61 5.67
CA PRO A 70 -4.94 -2.80 5.75
C PRO A 70 -5.66 -3.99 6.40
N ALA A 71 -6.47 -3.74 7.44
CA ALA A 71 -7.27 -4.77 8.07
C ALA A 71 -8.33 -5.35 7.11
N ALA A 72 -8.98 -4.53 6.28
CA ALA A 72 -9.94 -5.01 5.29
C ALA A 72 -9.26 -5.88 4.21
N ILE A 73 -8.16 -5.41 3.65
CA ILE A 73 -7.34 -6.15 2.67
C ILE A 73 -6.92 -7.51 3.27
N THR A 74 -6.47 -7.49 4.52
CA THR A 74 -6.04 -8.73 5.20
C THR A 74 -7.18 -9.70 5.43
N ARG A 75 -8.36 -9.22 5.79
CA ARG A 75 -9.55 -10.08 5.92
C ARG A 75 -9.90 -10.73 4.59
N GLU A 76 -9.79 -10.00 3.49
CA GLU A 76 -10.03 -10.50 2.15
C GLU A 76 -9.05 -11.63 1.80
N GLU A 77 -7.75 -11.36 1.86
CA GLU A 77 -6.71 -12.35 1.51
C GLU A 77 -6.76 -13.60 2.43
N LEU A 78 -7.10 -13.42 3.72
CA LEU A 78 -7.24 -14.56 4.65
C LEU A 78 -8.49 -15.41 4.39
N ARG A 79 -9.56 -14.87 3.79
CA ARG A 79 -10.79 -15.63 3.52
C ARG A 79 -10.57 -16.77 2.53
N ASP A 80 -9.59 -16.64 1.65
CA ASP A 80 -9.25 -17.67 0.68
C ASP A 80 -8.58 -18.88 1.34
N ALA A 81 -7.96 -18.69 2.50
CA ALA A 81 -7.20 -19.72 3.21
C ALA A 81 -7.85 -20.19 4.53
N LEU A 82 -8.72 -19.39 5.14
CA LEU A 82 -9.25 -19.61 6.50
C LEU A 82 -10.78 -19.49 6.56
N PRO A 83 -11.44 -20.13 7.55
CA PRO A 83 -12.87 -19.95 7.78
C PRO A 83 -13.23 -18.46 7.97
N PRO A 84 -14.40 -17.99 7.49
CA PRO A 84 -14.76 -16.57 7.50
C PRO A 84 -14.68 -15.90 8.88
N ARG A 85 -15.04 -16.63 9.94
CA ARG A 85 -14.95 -16.13 11.33
C ARG A 85 -13.49 -15.91 11.77
N CYS A 86 -12.58 -16.80 11.39
CA CYS A 86 -11.16 -16.64 11.70
C CYS A 86 -10.58 -15.48 10.89
N ALA A 87 -10.81 -15.41 9.58
CA ALA A 87 -10.35 -14.31 8.73
C ALA A 87 -10.80 -12.93 9.26
N HIS A 88 -12.06 -12.80 9.69
CA HIS A 88 -12.58 -11.56 10.27
C HIS A 88 -11.85 -11.16 11.56
N ARG A 89 -11.65 -12.11 12.49
CA ARG A 89 -10.95 -11.87 13.77
C ARG A 89 -9.46 -11.56 13.58
N LEU A 90 -8.84 -12.15 12.56
CA LEU A 90 -7.39 -12.06 12.31
C LEU A 90 -6.98 -10.86 11.46
N GLY A 91 -7.90 -10.26 10.71
CA GLY A 91 -7.60 -9.14 9.81
C GLY A 91 -6.73 -8.04 10.40
N ARG A 92 -7.18 -7.44 11.50
CA ARG A 92 -6.45 -6.35 12.16
C ARG A 92 -5.12 -6.80 12.79
N PRO A 93 -5.06 -7.86 13.62
CA PRO A 93 -3.79 -8.25 14.25
C PRO A 93 -2.74 -8.72 13.23
N VAL A 94 -3.14 -9.43 12.17
CA VAL A 94 -2.21 -9.81 11.10
C VAL A 94 -1.75 -8.58 10.32
N ALA A 95 -2.65 -7.64 10.02
CA ALA A 95 -2.25 -6.41 9.36
C ALA A 95 -1.21 -5.61 10.13
N ARG A 96 -1.42 -5.47 11.44
CA ARG A 96 -0.44 -4.81 12.31
C ARG A 96 0.91 -5.53 12.34
N LEU A 97 0.91 -6.87 12.31
CA LEU A 97 2.14 -7.64 12.27
C LEU A 97 2.90 -7.40 10.96
N ILE A 98 2.21 -7.40 9.82
CA ILE A 98 2.83 -7.13 8.51
C ILE A 98 3.37 -5.69 8.44
N LEU A 99 2.60 -4.70 8.88
CA LEU A 99 3.05 -3.30 8.91
C LEU A 99 4.24 -3.08 9.85
N ASN A 100 4.37 -3.87 10.92
CA ASN A 100 5.52 -3.78 11.83
C ASN A 100 6.75 -4.54 11.32
N ASP A 101 6.55 -5.66 10.61
CA ASP A 101 7.64 -6.49 10.09
C ASP A 101 8.35 -5.82 8.90
N HIS A 102 7.60 -5.04 8.14
CA HIS A 102 8.09 -4.26 7.02
C HIS A 102 8.14 -2.82 7.49
N ASP A 103 9.34 -2.32 7.80
CA ASP A 103 9.62 -0.91 8.14
C ASP A 103 9.30 -0.03 6.93
N LEU A 104 8.00 0.15 6.69
CA LEU A 104 7.48 1.08 5.72
C LEU A 104 7.78 2.45 6.34
N ALA A 105 8.40 3.35 5.59
CA ALA A 105 8.67 4.74 6.00
C ALA A 105 7.37 5.57 6.26
N TRP A 106 6.26 4.89 6.52
CA TRP A 106 4.91 5.36 6.72
C TRP A 106 4.34 4.73 8.02
N ASP A 107 3.95 5.57 8.97
CA ASP A 107 3.19 5.14 10.16
C ASP A 107 1.71 4.90 9.81
N VAL A 108 1.35 3.66 9.47
CA VAL A 108 0.00 3.28 9.01
C VAL A 108 -0.82 2.67 10.14
N ASP A 109 -2.00 3.24 10.44
CA ASP A 109 -3.01 2.55 11.26
C ASP A 109 -3.68 1.43 10.42
N PRO A 110 -3.72 0.17 10.90
CA PRO A 110 -4.43 -0.92 10.24
C PRO A 110 -5.91 -0.66 9.89
N GLU A 111 -6.56 0.30 10.54
CA GLU A 111 -7.97 0.66 10.31
C GLU A 111 -8.12 2.01 9.58
N ALA A 112 -7.03 2.68 9.21
CA ALA A 112 -7.08 3.88 8.36
C ALA A 112 -7.16 3.47 6.86
N PRO A 113 -8.03 4.09 6.06
CA PRO A 113 -8.05 3.89 4.62
C PRO A 113 -6.73 4.31 3.99
N LEU A 114 -6.22 3.47 3.09
CA LEU A 114 -5.03 3.76 2.31
C LEU A 114 -5.41 4.28 0.92
N PRO A 115 -4.65 5.23 0.37
CA PRO A 115 -4.62 5.46 -1.06
C PRO A 115 -4.27 4.18 -1.84
N CYS A 116 -4.76 4.10 -3.08
CA CYS A 116 -4.71 2.90 -3.93
C CYS A 116 -3.30 2.33 -4.07
N ILE A 117 -2.30 3.16 -4.36
CA ILE A 117 -0.92 2.68 -4.54
C ILE A 117 -0.37 1.95 -3.31
N LEU A 118 -0.76 2.40 -2.12
CA LEU A 118 -0.31 1.79 -0.88
C LEU A 118 -1.13 0.57 -0.50
N ALA A 119 -2.42 0.58 -0.81
CA ALA A 119 -3.27 -0.60 -0.64
C ALA A 119 -2.71 -1.77 -1.45
N ASP A 120 -2.32 -1.51 -2.71
CA ASP A 120 -1.70 -2.51 -3.58
C ASP A 120 -0.33 -2.96 -3.07
N ARG A 121 0.49 -2.03 -2.60
CA ARG A 121 1.77 -2.37 -2.00
C ARG A 121 1.60 -3.21 -0.74
N TYR A 122 0.70 -2.82 0.15
CA TYR A 122 0.38 -3.57 1.35
C TYR A 122 -0.09 -5.00 1.00
N ARG A 123 -0.93 -5.14 -0.02
CA ARG A 123 -1.36 -6.45 -0.52
C ARG A 123 -0.19 -7.31 -1.01
N ARG A 124 0.81 -6.73 -1.70
CA ARG A 124 2.05 -7.44 -2.07
C ARG A 124 2.82 -7.93 -0.85
N LEU A 125 3.11 -7.05 0.10
CA LEU A 125 3.82 -7.38 1.35
C LEU A 125 3.08 -8.46 2.16
N LEU A 126 1.76 -8.34 2.26
CA LEU A 126 0.93 -9.33 2.93
C LEU A 126 1.05 -10.71 2.27
N ARG A 127 1.00 -10.79 0.93
CA ARG A 127 1.14 -12.06 0.20
C ARG A 127 2.53 -12.66 0.35
N GLU A 128 3.58 -11.84 0.34
CA GLU A 128 4.94 -12.27 0.62
C GLU A 128 5.09 -12.80 2.06
N GLY A 129 4.44 -12.13 3.02
CA GLY A 129 4.49 -12.48 4.44
C GLY A 129 3.61 -13.67 4.83
N LEU A 130 2.51 -13.93 4.13
CA LEU A 130 1.55 -15.01 4.38
C LEU A 130 1.99 -16.36 3.77
N THR A 131 3.10 -16.90 4.26
CA THR A 131 3.51 -18.26 3.89
C THR A 131 2.55 -19.32 4.46
N ASP A 132 2.45 -20.48 3.80
CA ASP A 132 1.68 -21.64 4.27
C ASP A 132 2.02 -22.06 5.72
N ARG A 133 3.26 -21.82 6.14
CA ARG A 133 3.71 -22.09 7.50
C ARG A 133 3.09 -21.10 8.49
N ARG A 134 3.06 -19.81 8.15
CA ARG A 134 2.43 -18.77 8.98
C ARG A 134 0.91 -18.96 9.05
N LEU A 135 0.27 -19.28 7.93
CA LEU A 135 -1.18 -19.57 7.88
C LEU A 135 -1.56 -20.74 8.79
N ARG A 136 -0.81 -21.86 8.72
CA ARG A 136 -1.04 -23.01 9.61
C ARG A 136 -0.86 -22.68 11.08
N LYS A 137 0.14 -21.86 11.41
CA LYS A 137 0.36 -21.41 12.80
C LYS A 137 -0.79 -20.53 13.30
N LEU A 138 -1.23 -19.56 12.50
CA LEU A 138 -2.37 -18.69 12.81
C LEU A 138 -3.67 -19.50 13.01
N GLN A 139 -3.90 -20.53 12.18
CA GLN A 139 -5.05 -21.41 12.31
C GLN A 139 -5.00 -22.23 13.61
N ALA A 140 -3.84 -22.76 13.98
CA ALA A 140 -3.69 -23.60 15.17
C ALA A 140 -3.81 -22.82 16.50
N GLU A 141 -3.39 -21.55 16.53
CA GLU A 141 -3.41 -20.74 17.75
C GLU A 141 -4.79 -20.12 18.03
N LEU A 142 -5.68 -20.01 17.03
CA LEU A 142 -6.82 -19.08 17.08
C LEU A 142 -8.19 -19.61 16.58
N CYS A 143 -8.32 -20.85 16.04
CA CYS A 143 -9.58 -21.40 15.50
C CYS A 143 -10.25 -22.57 16.28
#